data_AF-A0A510V0V7-F1
#
_entry.id   AF-A0A510V0V7-F1
#
_cell.length_a   1.000
_cell.length_b   1.000
_cell.length_c   1.000
_cell.angle_alpha   90.00
_cell.angle_beta   90.00
_cell.angle_gamma   90.00
#
_symmetry.space_group_name_H-M   'P 1'
#
loop_
_entity.id
_entity.type
_entity.pdbx_description
1 polymer ?
#
loop_
_entity_poly.entity_id
_entity_poly.type
_entity_poly.pdbx_seq_one_letter_code
_entity_poly.pdbx_strand_id
1 'polypeptide(L)'
;MNSSGGDDQIPPLRVVSLFSGIAGLDLGLERAGLRIDQMCEVWEPARRVLQHHFPAIGVAGDVEHFTPTGEYEVLVAGFPCTDVSHAGSKAGIFGERSGLVRHVFRIAEETRPDWVVLENVPNLLVLHRGAGIRHVTHELERLGYRWAYRTVDSRAFGVPQRRPRVIIVASRTNDPAAVLLHGDVTELPAPSDDSSGFYWTEGRHGLGLVRGAIPTLKGGSTIGLPSAPAVWLPSAPIGRRFVLPRVEDGEALQGLPRGWTSPAVADGERDQRWKLIGNAVTVGVGHWLGTRIRTVHVGADTRSVEPSLGAPIDRSRPWPMAGAGDETTARQALVGSWPQSLPIAPLSSVVDGLAAAPLSHRATAGFLSRLEESGRAVPDDFYRDLETHLNVTRPLLPRDRRGAEWVTTASTRNRMHRQRRRDTRPEVTLRRQLRALGLGYRLQMRPEASMRARLDIVFPGAKVAVDVRGCFWHACPQHATSPSANAERWADKLARNVARDKRTVESLEAAGWAVVVVWEHEDPVVAAAHIDAIVRARRMRRPGTLTVAPGLGVSETRAAG
;
A
#
# COMPACT_ATOMS: atom_id res chain seq x y z
N MET A 1 -41.36 -49.70 27.50
CA MET A 1 -41.92 -48.47 26.92
C MET A 1 -40.75 -47.56 26.59
N ASN A 2 -40.33 -47.54 25.32
CA ASN A 2 -39.25 -46.68 24.84
C ASN A 2 -39.79 -45.26 24.70
N SER A 3 -39.36 -44.35 25.57
CA SER A 3 -39.50 -42.92 25.35
C SER A 3 -38.40 -42.48 24.39
N SER A 4 -38.70 -42.49 23.09
CA SER A 4 -37.96 -41.75 22.08
C SER A 4 -38.18 -40.25 22.34
N GLY A 5 -37.33 -39.66 23.17
CA GLY A 5 -37.19 -38.21 23.26
C GLY A 5 -36.59 -37.72 21.96
N GLY A 6 -37.43 -37.16 21.08
CA GLY A 6 -36.96 -36.37 19.95
C GLY A 6 -36.16 -35.21 20.51
N ASP A 7 -34.89 -35.15 20.15
CA ASP A 7 -34.03 -33.99 20.36
C ASP A 7 -34.65 -32.84 19.56
N ASP A 8 -35.40 -31.97 20.25
CA ASP A 8 -36.10 -30.82 19.69
C ASP A 8 -35.04 -29.78 19.28
N GLN A 9 -34.35 -30.05 18.15
CA GLN A 9 -33.26 -29.21 17.68
C GLN A 9 -33.84 -27.87 17.24
N ILE A 10 -33.57 -26.83 18.04
CA ILE A 10 -33.88 -25.45 17.72
C ILE A 10 -33.38 -25.18 16.29
N PRO A 11 -34.24 -24.70 15.37
CA PRO A 11 -33.86 -24.49 13.99
C PRO A 11 -32.68 -23.51 13.90
N PRO A 12 -31.78 -23.68 12.92
CA PRO A 12 -30.62 -22.80 12.78
C PRO A 12 -31.07 -21.38 12.46
N LEU A 13 -30.44 -20.40 13.11
CA LEU A 13 -30.64 -18.98 12.79
C LEU A 13 -30.25 -18.74 11.33
N ARG A 14 -31.16 -18.11 10.60
CA ARG A 14 -31.05 -17.81 9.18
C ARG A 14 -30.36 -16.47 9.00
N VAL A 15 -29.39 -16.44 8.09
CA VAL A 15 -28.47 -15.32 7.90
C VAL A 15 -28.61 -14.76 6.49
N VAL A 16 -28.70 -13.44 6.41
CA VAL A 16 -28.47 -12.66 5.20
C VAL A 16 -27.13 -11.99 5.31
N SER A 17 -26.26 -12.21 4.33
CA SER A 17 -24.90 -11.67 4.30
C SER A 17 -24.73 -10.61 3.22
N LEU A 18 -24.29 -9.43 3.62
CA LEU A 18 -23.97 -8.31 2.74
C LEU A 18 -22.46 -8.12 2.69
N PHE A 19 -21.96 -7.72 1.52
CA PHE A 19 -20.51 -7.56 1.28
C PHE A 19 -19.75 -8.85 1.61
N SER A 20 -20.30 -10.00 1.18
CA SER A 20 -19.86 -11.32 1.60
C SER A 20 -18.41 -11.62 1.20
N GLY A 21 -17.84 -10.89 0.23
CA GLY A 21 -16.47 -11.08 -0.23
C GLY A 21 -16.21 -12.53 -0.62
N ILE A 22 -15.26 -13.18 0.04
CA ILE A 22 -14.95 -14.61 -0.16
C ILE A 22 -15.49 -15.50 0.96
N ALA A 23 -16.59 -15.11 1.62
CA ALA A 23 -17.28 -15.88 2.65
C ALA A 23 -16.44 -16.23 3.90
N GLY A 24 -15.44 -15.40 4.25
CA GLY A 24 -14.61 -15.65 5.43
C GLY A 24 -15.41 -15.59 6.73
N LEU A 25 -16.26 -14.58 6.90
CA LEU A 25 -17.17 -14.47 8.04
C LEU A 25 -18.24 -15.58 8.00
N ASP A 26 -18.85 -15.74 6.83
CA ASP A 26 -19.97 -16.64 6.54
C ASP A 26 -19.66 -18.09 6.82
N LEU A 27 -18.50 -18.58 6.34
CA LEU A 27 -18.03 -19.94 6.61
C LEU A 27 -17.85 -20.18 8.11
N GLY A 28 -17.44 -19.16 8.86
CA GLY A 28 -17.36 -19.22 10.32
C GLY A 28 -18.75 -19.39 10.95
N LEU A 29 -19.72 -18.59 10.50
CA LEU A 29 -21.10 -18.65 10.98
C LEU A 29 -21.75 -20.01 10.68
N GLU A 30 -21.56 -20.56 9.48
CA GLU A 30 -22.03 -21.91 9.14
C GLU A 30 -21.43 -22.99 10.04
N ARG A 31 -20.11 -22.92 10.29
CA ARG A 31 -19.44 -23.86 11.20
C ARG A 31 -19.97 -23.77 12.63
N ALA A 32 -20.52 -22.64 13.03
CA ALA A 32 -21.16 -22.45 14.34
C ALA A 32 -22.62 -22.95 14.41
N GLY A 33 -23.17 -23.39 13.26
CA GLY A 33 -24.54 -23.92 13.13
C GLY A 33 -25.57 -22.88 12.71
N LEU A 34 -25.17 -21.71 12.21
CA LEU A 34 -26.09 -20.78 11.55
C LEU A 34 -26.24 -21.18 10.07
N ARG A 35 -27.33 -20.77 9.43
CA ARG A 35 -27.62 -21.08 8.03
C ARG A 35 -27.57 -19.82 7.19
N ILE A 36 -26.66 -19.76 6.21
CA ILE A 36 -26.65 -18.65 5.24
C ILE A 36 -27.71 -18.92 4.18
N ASP A 37 -28.64 -18.00 3.98
CA ASP A 37 -29.71 -18.15 2.99
C ASP A 37 -29.51 -17.26 1.77
N GLN A 38 -28.93 -16.08 1.96
CA GLN A 38 -28.71 -15.10 0.89
C GLN A 38 -27.38 -14.38 1.08
N MET A 39 -26.69 -14.14 -0.03
CA MET A 39 -25.43 -13.39 -0.08
C MET A 39 -25.55 -12.23 -1.06
N CYS A 40 -24.88 -11.11 -0.77
CA CYS A 40 -24.81 -9.95 -1.65
C CYS A 40 -23.37 -9.48 -1.78
N GLU A 41 -22.84 -9.50 -3.01
CA GLU A 41 -21.47 -9.12 -3.32
C GLU A 41 -21.40 -8.59 -4.76
N VAL A 42 -20.85 -7.39 -4.94
CA VAL A 42 -20.80 -6.71 -6.25
C VAL A 42 -19.57 -7.13 -7.06
N TRP A 43 -18.50 -7.56 -6.41
CA TRP A 43 -17.21 -7.79 -7.06
C TRP A 43 -17.15 -9.17 -7.72
N GLU A 44 -17.07 -9.19 -9.05
CA GLU A 44 -17.15 -10.42 -9.85
C GLU A 44 -16.17 -11.56 -9.46
N PRO A 45 -14.87 -11.31 -9.20
CA PRO A 45 -13.97 -12.36 -8.70
C PRO A 45 -14.41 -12.97 -7.36
N ALA A 46 -15.02 -12.16 -6.48
CA ALA A 46 -15.55 -12.62 -5.21
C ALA A 46 -16.82 -13.46 -5.43
N ARG A 47 -17.74 -12.98 -6.28
CA ARG A 47 -18.95 -13.73 -6.67
C ARG A 47 -18.64 -15.12 -7.23
N ARG A 48 -17.61 -15.27 -8.05
CA ARG A 48 -17.18 -16.58 -8.56
C ARG A 48 -16.74 -17.54 -7.46
N VAL A 49 -16.04 -17.03 -6.43
CA VAL A 49 -15.69 -17.83 -5.24
C VAL A 49 -16.96 -18.26 -4.50
N LEU A 50 -17.89 -17.32 -4.28
CA LEU A 50 -19.15 -17.60 -3.59
C LEU A 50 -20.00 -18.64 -4.35
N GLN A 51 -20.20 -18.47 -5.65
CA GLN A 51 -20.98 -19.39 -6.49
C GLN A 51 -20.36 -20.79 -6.55
N HIS A 52 -19.03 -20.90 -6.47
CA HIS A 52 -18.34 -22.19 -6.45
C HIS A 52 -18.55 -22.94 -5.12
N HIS A 53 -18.41 -22.26 -3.98
CA HIS A 53 -18.49 -22.89 -2.66
C HIS A 53 -19.92 -22.97 -2.11
N PHE A 54 -20.81 -22.11 -2.57
CA PHE A 54 -22.21 -22.00 -2.15
C PHE A 54 -23.17 -22.05 -3.35
N PRO A 55 -23.14 -23.11 -4.18
CA PRO A 55 -23.91 -23.16 -5.43
C PRO A 55 -25.43 -23.15 -5.23
N ALA A 56 -25.91 -23.51 -4.03
CA ALA A 56 -27.32 -23.49 -3.67
C ALA A 56 -27.82 -22.12 -3.18
N ILE A 57 -26.91 -21.18 -2.89
CA ILE A 57 -27.24 -19.86 -2.35
C ILE A 57 -27.19 -18.83 -3.49
N GLY A 58 -28.27 -18.06 -3.65
CA GLY A 58 -28.29 -16.94 -4.58
C GLY A 58 -27.32 -15.84 -4.13
N VAL A 59 -26.39 -15.46 -5.00
CA VAL A 59 -25.46 -14.34 -4.79
C VAL A 59 -25.95 -13.12 -5.55
N ALA A 60 -26.60 -12.20 -4.85
CA ALA A 60 -27.03 -10.92 -5.39
C ALA A 60 -25.82 -10.01 -5.69
N GLY A 61 -25.99 -9.10 -6.65
CA GLY A 61 -24.95 -8.16 -7.06
C GLY A 61 -24.89 -6.92 -6.18
N ASP A 62 -25.40 -5.80 -6.70
CA ASP A 62 -25.33 -4.50 -6.04
C ASP A 62 -26.29 -4.40 -4.85
N VAL A 63 -25.76 -4.05 -3.68
CA VAL A 63 -26.51 -3.85 -2.44
C VAL A 63 -27.51 -2.69 -2.53
N GLU A 64 -27.29 -1.74 -3.44
CA GLU A 64 -28.23 -0.63 -3.67
C GLU A 64 -29.60 -1.13 -4.16
N HIS A 65 -29.61 -2.26 -4.88
CA HIS A 65 -30.79 -2.86 -5.49
C HIS A 65 -31.20 -4.19 -4.83
N PHE A 66 -30.55 -4.55 -3.71
CA PHE A 66 -30.82 -5.79 -3.01
C PHE A 66 -31.81 -5.56 -1.85
N THR A 67 -32.87 -6.37 -1.81
CA THR A 67 -33.74 -6.51 -0.64
C THR A 67 -33.87 -8.01 -0.35
N PRO A 68 -33.59 -8.46 0.88
CA PRO A 68 -33.67 -9.88 1.22
C PRO A 68 -35.11 -10.39 1.11
N THR A 69 -35.26 -11.64 0.68
CA THR A 69 -36.57 -12.31 0.61
C THR A 69 -36.72 -13.37 1.70
N GLY A 70 -37.94 -13.55 2.22
CA GLY A 70 -38.22 -14.52 3.28
C GLY A 70 -37.74 -14.07 4.67
N GLU A 71 -38.12 -14.84 5.68
CA GLU A 71 -37.74 -14.57 7.07
C GLU A 71 -36.28 -14.89 7.34
N TYR A 72 -35.63 -14.09 8.18
CA TYR A 72 -34.29 -14.34 8.68
C TYR A 72 -34.05 -13.56 9.97
N GLU A 73 -33.15 -14.07 10.82
CA GLU A 73 -32.92 -13.48 12.14
C GLU A 73 -31.66 -12.62 12.20
N VAL A 74 -30.68 -12.88 11.33
CA VAL A 74 -29.35 -12.27 11.41
C VAL A 74 -28.98 -11.58 10.09
N LEU A 75 -28.72 -10.27 10.15
CA LEU A 75 -28.11 -9.51 9.06
C LEU A 75 -26.62 -9.31 9.36
N VAL A 76 -25.73 -9.73 8.46
CA VAL A 76 -24.28 -9.54 8.64
C VAL A 76 -23.68 -8.68 7.52
N ALA A 77 -22.73 -7.80 7.84
CA ALA A 77 -22.09 -6.93 6.86
C ALA A 77 -20.64 -6.56 7.21
N GLY A 78 -19.68 -6.98 6.38
CA GLY A 78 -18.29 -6.50 6.38
C GLY A 78 -18.11 -5.32 5.44
N PHE A 79 -18.68 -4.16 5.78
CA PHE A 79 -18.85 -3.07 4.82
C PHE A 79 -17.53 -2.33 4.47
N PRO A 80 -17.38 -1.80 3.24
CA PRO A 80 -16.15 -1.16 2.79
C PRO A 80 -15.67 0.01 3.68
N CYS A 81 -14.37 0.02 3.96
CA CYS A 81 -13.68 0.95 4.87
C CYS A 81 -12.90 2.07 4.15
N THR A 82 -13.03 2.23 2.82
CA THR A 82 -12.06 3.01 2.02
C THR A 82 -11.98 4.51 2.35
N ASP A 83 -13.01 5.13 2.94
CA ASP A 83 -12.95 6.54 3.38
C ASP A 83 -12.45 6.69 4.84
N VAL A 84 -12.04 5.57 5.47
CA VAL A 84 -11.55 5.48 6.86
C VAL A 84 -10.03 5.16 6.90
N SER A 85 -9.30 5.39 5.79
CA SER A 85 -7.83 5.31 5.77
C SER A 85 -7.19 6.50 5.04
N HIS A 86 -6.70 7.47 5.84
CA HIS A 86 -5.76 8.56 5.55
C HIS A 86 -5.65 9.21 4.14
N ALA A 87 -5.95 10.52 4.16
CA ALA A 87 -5.38 11.63 3.39
C ALA A 87 -5.99 11.96 2.01
N GLY A 88 -6.79 13.03 1.95
CA GLY A 88 -6.75 13.95 0.80
C GLY A 88 -8.04 14.56 0.30
N SER A 89 -9.23 14.07 0.64
CA SER A 89 -10.48 14.63 0.11
C SER A 89 -11.42 15.08 1.24
N LYS A 90 -12.09 16.23 1.04
CA LYS A 90 -12.97 16.89 2.01
C LYS A 90 -14.31 16.18 2.21
N ALA A 91 -14.37 14.86 2.07
CA ALA A 91 -15.55 14.08 2.37
C ALA A 91 -15.16 13.05 3.42
N GLY A 92 -15.65 13.24 4.66
CA GLY A 92 -15.61 12.18 5.68
C GLY A 92 -16.54 11.03 5.28
N ILE A 93 -17.31 10.51 6.24
CA ILE A 93 -18.30 9.40 6.07
C ILE A 93 -19.37 9.69 4.99
N PHE A 94 -19.39 10.91 4.43
CA PHE A 94 -20.20 11.34 3.29
C PHE A 94 -19.56 11.06 1.92
N GLY A 95 -18.46 10.31 1.84
CA GLY A 95 -17.91 9.81 0.57
C GLY A 95 -18.79 8.72 -0.04
N GLU A 96 -18.80 8.61 -1.37
CA GLU A 96 -19.64 7.66 -2.13
C GLU A 96 -19.42 6.18 -1.74
N ARG A 97 -18.30 5.81 -1.10
CA ARG A 97 -17.99 4.42 -0.72
C ARG A 97 -18.21 4.10 0.76
N SER A 98 -18.06 5.06 1.67
CA SER A 98 -18.52 4.93 3.07
C SER A 98 -20.02 5.17 3.24
N GLY A 99 -20.71 5.65 2.21
CA GLY A 99 -22.17 5.65 2.14
C GLY A 99 -22.80 4.25 2.08
N LEU A 100 -22.05 3.18 1.77
CA LEU A 100 -22.65 1.85 1.57
C LEU A 100 -23.28 1.24 2.83
N VAL A 101 -22.83 1.63 4.03
CA VAL A 101 -23.44 1.20 5.30
C VAL A 101 -24.91 1.64 5.41
N ARG A 102 -25.31 2.72 4.73
CA ARG A 102 -26.72 3.17 4.65
C ARG A 102 -27.65 2.09 4.12
N HIS A 103 -27.17 1.22 3.23
CA HIS A 103 -28.00 0.14 2.69
C HIS A 103 -28.18 -1.00 3.70
N VAL A 104 -27.22 -1.20 4.61
CA VAL A 104 -27.39 -2.12 5.74
C VAL A 104 -28.52 -1.61 6.65
N PHE A 105 -28.51 -0.32 6.98
CA PHE A 105 -29.56 0.29 7.81
C PHE A 105 -30.91 0.35 7.09
N ARG A 106 -30.95 0.67 5.79
CA ARG A 106 -32.16 0.58 4.96
C ARG A 106 -32.77 -0.81 5.03
N ILE A 107 -31.97 -1.85 4.79
CA ILE A 107 -32.44 -3.23 4.86
C ILE A 107 -32.92 -3.56 6.28
N ALA A 108 -32.15 -3.21 7.32
CA ALA A 108 -32.55 -3.45 8.71
C ALA A 108 -33.84 -2.70 9.13
N GLU A 109 -34.11 -1.54 8.53
CA GLU A 109 -35.35 -0.78 8.72
C GLU A 109 -36.55 -1.46 8.03
N GLU A 110 -36.36 -1.92 6.78
CA GLU A 110 -37.37 -2.61 5.98
C GLU A 110 -37.74 -3.99 6.53
N THR A 111 -36.76 -4.78 6.99
CA THR A 111 -36.94 -6.20 7.35
C THR A 111 -36.88 -6.48 8.85
N ARG A 112 -36.36 -5.54 9.65
CA ARG A 112 -36.31 -5.59 11.13
C ARG A 112 -35.76 -6.90 11.73
N PRO A 113 -34.58 -7.40 11.29
CA PRO A 113 -33.97 -8.61 11.83
C PRO A 113 -33.75 -8.49 13.34
N ASP A 114 -33.67 -9.61 14.07
CA ASP A 114 -33.35 -9.54 15.50
C ASP A 114 -31.89 -9.15 15.74
N TRP A 115 -30.98 -9.62 14.89
CA TRP A 115 -29.55 -9.39 15.00
C TRP A 115 -29.00 -8.62 13.80
N VAL A 116 -28.16 -7.63 14.09
CA VAL A 116 -27.30 -6.98 13.11
C VAL A 116 -25.85 -7.13 13.54
N VAL A 117 -25.01 -7.65 12.65
CA VAL A 117 -23.57 -7.79 12.84
C VAL A 117 -22.84 -6.93 11.82
N LEU A 118 -21.98 -6.05 12.28
CA LEU A 118 -21.11 -5.25 11.42
C LEU A 118 -19.64 -5.56 11.72
N GLU A 119 -18.83 -5.63 10.68
CA GLU A 119 -17.37 -5.72 10.79
C GLU A 119 -16.72 -4.52 10.11
N ASN A 120 -15.66 -3.99 10.75
CA ASN A 120 -14.81 -2.97 10.16
C ASN A 120 -13.41 -2.95 10.81
N VAL A 121 -12.53 -2.06 10.35
CA VAL A 121 -11.20 -1.86 10.93
C VAL A 121 -11.24 -0.96 12.18
N PRO A 122 -10.24 -1.04 13.08
CA PRO A 122 -10.15 -0.22 14.31
C PRO A 122 -10.23 1.30 14.10
N ASN A 123 -9.85 1.79 12.91
CA ASN A 123 -9.93 3.20 12.57
C ASN A 123 -11.36 3.77 12.67
N LEU A 124 -12.40 2.92 12.55
CA LEU A 124 -13.80 3.32 12.74
C LEU A 124 -14.04 4.00 14.11
N LEU A 125 -13.30 3.57 15.15
CA LEU A 125 -13.43 4.05 16.53
C LEU A 125 -12.70 5.38 16.77
N VAL A 126 -11.63 5.65 16.01
CA VAL A 126 -10.68 6.73 16.34
C VAL A 126 -10.65 7.87 15.31
N LEU A 127 -10.83 7.59 14.03
CA LEU A 127 -10.74 8.62 12.99
C LEU A 127 -11.86 9.64 13.12
N HIS A 128 -11.53 10.90 12.83
CA HIS A 128 -12.44 12.04 13.01
C HIS A 128 -13.09 12.07 14.39
N ARG A 129 -12.31 11.72 15.43
CA ARG A 129 -12.75 11.60 16.82
C ARG A 129 -13.89 10.60 16.99
N GLY A 130 -13.91 9.48 16.27
CA GLY A 130 -14.96 8.46 16.37
C GLY A 130 -16.25 8.78 15.62
N ALA A 131 -16.20 9.61 14.57
CA ALA A 131 -17.40 9.94 13.79
C ALA A 131 -18.07 8.71 13.16
N GLY A 132 -17.27 7.73 12.72
CA GLY A 132 -17.78 6.53 12.06
C GLY A 132 -18.61 5.67 13.02
N ILE A 133 -18.03 5.31 14.17
CA ILE A 133 -18.75 4.54 15.18
C ILE A 133 -19.97 5.29 15.73
N ARG A 134 -19.89 6.62 15.93
CA ARG A 134 -21.04 7.42 16.35
C ARG A 134 -22.21 7.33 15.37
N HIS A 135 -21.94 7.39 14.08
CA HIS A 135 -22.98 7.27 13.06
C HIS A 135 -23.61 5.87 13.11
N VAL A 136 -22.78 4.82 13.19
CA VAL A 136 -23.26 3.43 13.26
C VAL A 136 -24.12 3.20 14.50
N THR A 137 -23.66 3.61 15.69
CA THR A 137 -24.44 3.42 16.93
C THR A 137 -25.71 4.25 16.92
N HIS A 138 -25.68 5.46 16.36
CA HIS A 138 -26.86 6.30 16.24
C HIS A 138 -27.94 5.68 15.33
N GLU A 139 -27.56 5.12 14.18
CA GLU A 139 -28.53 4.43 13.30
C GLU A 139 -29.08 3.16 13.95
N LEU A 140 -28.24 2.38 14.64
CA LEU A 140 -28.70 1.21 15.40
C LEU A 140 -29.70 1.61 16.50
N GLU A 141 -29.38 2.65 17.27
CA GLU A 141 -30.26 3.25 18.29
C GLU A 141 -31.58 3.70 17.66
N ARG A 142 -31.55 4.49 16.57
CA ARG A 142 -32.74 4.95 15.84
C ARG A 142 -33.66 3.82 15.39
N LEU A 143 -33.08 2.68 15.02
CA LEU A 143 -33.81 1.49 14.59
C LEU A 143 -34.30 0.60 15.75
N GLY A 144 -34.05 1.01 17.00
CA GLY A 144 -34.47 0.33 18.22
C GLY A 144 -33.59 -0.84 18.64
N TYR A 145 -32.31 -0.85 18.23
CA TYR A 145 -31.34 -1.85 18.66
C TYR A 145 -30.53 -1.37 19.86
N ARG A 146 -30.29 -2.28 20.80
CA ARG A 146 -29.14 -2.18 21.70
C ARG A 146 -27.90 -2.66 20.97
N TRP A 147 -26.72 -2.20 21.37
CA TRP A 147 -25.48 -2.55 20.68
C TRP A 147 -24.33 -2.82 21.65
N ALA A 148 -23.39 -3.64 21.18
CA ALA A 148 -22.07 -3.80 21.77
C ALA A 148 -21.03 -3.86 20.65
N TYR A 149 -19.79 -3.48 20.96
CA TYR A 149 -18.67 -3.65 20.06
C TYR A 149 -17.41 -4.07 20.80
N ARG A 150 -16.51 -4.75 20.08
CA ARG A 150 -15.18 -5.13 20.57
C ARG A 150 -14.20 -5.20 19.42
N THR A 151 -13.00 -4.66 19.63
CA THR A 151 -11.86 -4.91 18.75
C THR A 151 -11.29 -6.29 19.05
N VAL A 152 -11.36 -7.22 18.11
CA VAL A 152 -10.83 -8.60 18.25
C VAL A 152 -9.63 -8.81 17.34
N ASP A 153 -8.59 -9.48 17.84
CA ASP A 153 -7.42 -9.88 17.04
C ASP A 153 -7.56 -11.34 16.59
N SER A 154 -7.34 -11.60 15.30
CA SER A 154 -7.46 -12.92 14.70
C SER A 154 -6.58 -14.00 15.34
N ARG A 155 -5.48 -13.61 16.00
CA ARG A 155 -4.61 -14.52 16.76
C ARG A 155 -5.33 -15.26 17.89
N ALA A 156 -6.37 -14.67 18.48
CA ALA A 156 -7.20 -15.34 19.49
C ALA A 156 -7.88 -16.61 18.96
N PHE A 157 -7.97 -16.77 17.64
CA PHE A 157 -8.71 -17.84 16.96
C PHE A 157 -7.78 -18.82 16.23
N GLY A 158 -6.50 -18.90 16.61
CA GLY A 158 -5.58 -19.95 16.20
C GLY A 158 -4.82 -19.71 14.89
N VAL A 159 -5.01 -18.56 14.24
CA VAL A 159 -4.24 -18.19 13.03
C VAL A 159 -3.05 -17.27 13.37
N PRO A 160 -1.86 -17.49 12.79
CA PRO A 160 -0.69 -16.63 13.01
C PRO A 160 -0.76 -15.35 12.15
N GLN A 161 -1.82 -14.56 12.31
CA GLN A 161 -1.99 -13.26 11.66
C GLN A 161 -2.50 -12.22 12.66
N ARG A 162 -1.70 -11.17 12.92
CA ARG A 162 -2.14 -10.01 13.71
C ARG A 162 -3.09 -9.17 12.87
N ARG A 163 -4.40 -9.34 13.11
CA ARG A 163 -5.47 -8.69 12.34
C ARG A 163 -6.57 -8.24 13.30
N PRO A 164 -6.42 -7.03 13.89
CA PRO A 164 -7.46 -6.44 14.71
C PRO A 164 -8.63 -5.98 13.83
N ARG A 165 -9.86 -6.29 14.24
CA ARG A 165 -11.13 -5.85 13.63
C ARG A 165 -12.14 -5.47 14.69
N VAL A 166 -12.93 -4.46 14.41
CA VAL A 166 -14.04 -4.04 15.26
C VAL A 166 -15.25 -4.84 14.81
N ILE A 167 -15.76 -5.67 15.71
CA ILE A 167 -17.02 -6.37 15.54
C ILE A 167 -18.07 -5.60 16.34
N ILE A 168 -19.19 -5.30 15.71
CA ILE A 168 -20.35 -4.64 16.32
C ILE A 168 -21.49 -5.64 16.21
N VAL A 169 -22.15 -5.92 17.33
CA VAL A 169 -23.35 -6.74 17.39
C VAL A 169 -24.45 -5.88 17.97
N ALA A 170 -25.61 -5.92 17.34
CA ALA A 170 -26.79 -5.22 17.79
C ALA A 170 -27.98 -6.18 17.83
N SER A 171 -28.86 -6.03 18.81
CA SER A 171 -30.09 -6.81 18.90
C SER A 171 -31.25 -6.00 19.45
N ARG A 172 -32.45 -6.35 18.96
CA ARG A 172 -33.72 -5.78 19.44
C ARG A 172 -34.24 -6.51 20.67
N THR A 173 -34.04 -7.82 20.76
CA THR A 173 -34.63 -8.64 21.82
C THR A 173 -33.61 -9.25 22.78
N ASN A 174 -32.36 -9.40 22.35
CA ASN A 174 -31.29 -10.03 23.12
C ASN A 174 -30.25 -9.01 23.60
N ASP A 175 -29.37 -9.42 24.54
CA ASP A 175 -28.27 -8.58 25.02
C ASP A 175 -27.01 -8.77 24.14
N PRO A 176 -26.61 -7.77 23.34
CA PRO A 176 -25.40 -7.87 22.52
C PRO A 176 -24.10 -7.89 23.35
N ALA A 177 -24.12 -7.36 24.56
CA ALA A 177 -22.94 -7.35 25.43
C ALA A 177 -22.55 -8.78 25.85
N ALA A 178 -23.54 -9.63 26.14
CA ALA A 178 -23.36 -11.05 26.39
C ALA A 178 -22.71 -11.82 25.21
N VAL A 179 -22.83 -11.30 23.98
CA VAL A 179 -22.18 -11.88 22.79
C VAL A 179 -20.70 -11.51 22.77
N LEU A 180 -20.37 -10.21 22.76
CA LEU A 180 -19.02 -9.73 22.44
C LEU A 180 -18.10 -9.52 23.64
N LEU A 181 -18.65 -9.17 24.80
CA LEU A 181 -17.86 -8.81 25.98
C LEU A 181 -17.56 -10.02 26.88
N HIS A 182 -17.97 -11.21 26.44
CA HIS A 182 -17.64 -12.47 27.10
C HIS A 182 -16.18 -12.87 26.85
N GLY A 183 -15.50 -13.31 27.93
CA GLY A 183 -14.14 -13.82 27.90
C GLY A 183 -13.10 -12.71 27.69
N ASP A 184 -12.01 -12.76 28.44
CA ASP A 184 -10.88 -11.87 28.21
C ASP A 184 -9.58 -12.55 28.63
N VAL A 185 -8.70 -12.76 27.66
CA VAL A 185 -7.36 -13.26 27.88
C VAL A 185 -6.42 -12.06 27.92
N THR A 186 -5.65 -11.95 29.00
CA THR A 186 -4.72 -10.82 29.21
C THR A 186 -3.47 -10.92 28.34
N GLU A 187 -3.02 -12.14 28.04
CA GLU A 187 -1.83 -12.41 27.22
C GLU A 187 -1.99 -13.68 26.40
N LEU A 188 -1.64 -13.63 25.10
CA LEU A 188 -1.57 -14.83 24.27
C LEU A 188 -0.30 -15.64 24.57
N PRO A 189 -0.32 -16.97 24.41
CA PRO A 189 0.87 -17.79 24.53
C PRO A 189 2.02 -17.27 23.65
N ALA A 190 3.25 -17.37 24.17
CA ALA A 190 4.43 -17.03 23.39
C ALA A 190 4.48 -17.87 22.10
N PRO A 191 4.93 -17.29 20.98
CA PRO A 191 5.16 -18.04 19.75
C PRO A 191 6.03 -19.28 19.99
N SER A 192 5.69 -20.38 19.31
CA SER A 192 6.44 -21.64 19.37
C SER A 192 7.74 -21.61 18.57
N ASP A 193 7.91 -20.62 17.69
CA ASP A 193 9.14 -20.35 16.94
C ASP A 193 9.39 -18.84 16.76
N ASP A 194 10.57 -18.52 16.24
CA ASP A 194 10.99 -17.13 15.98
C ASP A 194 10.58 -16.60 14.60
N SER A 195 9.79 -17.36 13.84
CA SER A 195 9.36 -16.90 12.53
C SER A 195 8.49 -15.65 12.65
N SER A 196 8.73 -14.69 11.76
CA SER A 196 8.15 -13.36 11.89
C SER A 196 7.76 -12.78 10.54
N GLY A 197 6.54 -12.24 10.43
CA GLY A 197 6.13 -11.51 9.23
C GLY A 197 6.41 -10.01 9.35
N PHE A 198 6.63 -9.35 8.22
CA PHE A 198 6.89 -7.91 8.16
C PHE A 198 6.52 -7.32 6.79
N TYR A 199 6.31 -6.00 6.74
CA TYR A 199 6.10 -5.30 5.48
C TYR A 199 7.41 -4.69 4.97
N TRP A 200 7.93 -5.27 3.88
CA TRP A 200 9.16 -4.82 3.23
C TRP A 200 8.92 -3.67 2.23
N THR A 201 7.66 -3.37 1.91
CA THR A 201 7.25 -2.33 0.96
C THR A 201 6.83 -1.02 1.62
N GLU A 202 6.52 -1.04 2.91
CA GLU A 202 6.18 0.16 3.67
C GLU A 202 7.43 1.05 3.78
N GLY A 203 7.27 2.36 3.61
CA GLY A 203 8.39 3.30 3.61
C GLY A 203 9.12 3.37 4.96
N ARG A 204 9.90 4.44 5.18
CA ARG A 204 10.72 4.66 6.40
C ARG A 204 9.96 4.63 7.75
N HIS A 205 8.62 4.58 7.74
CA HIS A 205 7.76 4.80 8.90
C HIS A 205 7.11 3.53 9.50
N GLY A 206 7.33 2.33 8.95
CA GLY A 206 6.73 1.11 9.51
C GLY A 206 7.35 -0.18 9.00
N LEU A 207 8.08 -0.88 9.86
CA LEU A 207 8.56 -2.24 9.59
C LEU A 207 7.42 -3.27 9.67
N GLY A 208 6.49 -3.07 10.61
CA GLY A 208 5.39 -3.98 10.85
C GLY A 208 5.82 -5.41 11.21
N LEU A 209 7.00 -5.59 11.83
CA LEU A 209 7.49 -6.89 12.27
C LEU A 209 6.58 -7.44 13.36
N VAL A 210 6.09 -8.65 13.16
CA VAL A 210 5.26 -9.38 14.12
C VAL A 210 5.92 -10.72 14.39
N ARG A 211 6.31 -10.98 15.63
CA ARG A 211 6.91 -12.26 16.04
C ARG A 211 5.81 -13.34 16.12
N GLY A 212 6.06 -14.51 15.56
CA GLY A 212 5.15 -15.66 15.54
C GLY A 212 3.93 -15.50 14.63
N ALA A 213 3.82 -14.41 13.87
CA ALA A 213 2.67 -14.13 13.03
C ALA A 213 3.02 -13.16 11.90
N ILE A 214 2.13 -13.01 10.92
CA ILE A 214 2.24 -11.94 9.92
C ILE A 214 1.47 -10.68 10.36
N PRO A 215 1.89 -9.48 9.90
CA PRO A 215 1.04 -8.30 10.02
C PRO A 215 -0.24 -8.48 9.17
N THR A 216 -1.24 -7.64 9.43
CA THR A 216 -2.54 -7.67 8.75
C THR A 216 -2.37 -7.74 7.23
N LEU A 217 -2.96 -8.75 6.57
CA LEU A 217 -3.03 -8.81 5.11
C LEU A 217 -3.86 -7.64 4.56
N LYS A 218 -3.31 -6.93 3.57
CA LYS A 218 -3.92 -5.73 2.99
C LYS A 218 -4.44 -6.00 1.58
N GLY A 219 -5.64 -5.50 1.29
CA GLY A 219 -6.23 -5.52 -0.06
C GLY A 219 -5.52 -4.61 -1.08
N GLY A 220 -4.63 -3.72 -0.62
CA GLY A 220 -3.82 -2.82 -1.44
C GLY A 220 -2.80 -2.03 -0.60
N SER A 221 -1.70 -1.60 -1.22
CA SER A 221 -0.71 -0.68 -0.64
C SER A 221 -1.01 0.79 -1.01
N THR A 222 -0.24 1.75 -0.49
CA THR A 222 -0.28 3.17 -0.89
C THR A 222 -0.05 3.37 -2.39
N ILE A 223 0.52 2.39 -3.10
CA ILE A 223 0.78 2.38 -4.55
C ILE A 223 -0.33 1.61 -5.31
N GLY A 224 -1.39 1.16 -4.62
CA GLY A 224 -2.53 0.48 -5.22
C GLY A 224 -2.29 -0.97 -5.65
N LEU A 225 -1.11 -1.53 -5.34
CA LEU A 225 -0.80 -2.95 -5.59
C LEU A 225 -1.00 -3.77 -4.30
N PRO A 226 -1.84 -4.82 -4.31
CA PRO A 226 -1.88 -5.80 -3.24
C PRO A 226 -0.51 -6.47 -3.15
N SER A 227 0.11 -6.47 -1.97
CA SER A 227 1.38 -7.15 -1.74
C SER A 227 1.31 -7.94 -0.44
N ALA A 228 1.64 -9.22 -0.50
CA ALA A 228 1.82 -10.04 0.69
C ALA A 228 2.94 -9.44 1.57
N PRO A 229 2.83 -9.56 2.91
CA PRO A 229 3.98 -9.33 3.77
C PRO A 229 5.08 -10.36 3.46
N ALA A 230 6.33 -9.99 3.72
CA ALA A 230 7.42 -10.96 3.72
C ALA A 230 7.42 -11.72 5.05
N VAL A 231 8.00 -12.91 5.05
CA VAL A 231 8.18 -13.74 6.23
C VAL A 231 9.66 -14.06 6.40
N TRP A 232 10.15 -13.85 7.62
CA TRP A 232 11.43 -14.33 8.08
C TRP A 232 11.27 -15.68 8.78
N LEU A 233 11.99 -16.68 8.29
CA LEU A 233 12.02 -18.06 8.76
C LEU A 233 13.46 -18.38 9.20
N PRO A 234 13.85 -18.12 10.46
CA PRO A 234 15.24 -18.28 10.91
C PRO A 234 15.79 -19.71 10.70
N SER A 235 14.92 -20.70 10.90
CA SER A 235 15.24 -22.13 10.74
C SER A 235 15.31 -22.60 9.28
N ALA A 236 14.90 -21.77 8.32
CA ALA A 236 14.98 -22.14 6.91
C ALA A 236 16.44 -22.12 6.39
N PRO A 237 16.76 -22.86 5.32
CA PRO A 237 18.07 -22.82 4.69
C PRO A 237 18.48 -21.40 4.30
N ILE A 238 19.80 -21.16 4.28
CA ILE A 238 20.37 -19.88 3.83
C ILE A 238 19.86 -19.55 2.41
N GLY A 239 19.40 -18.31 2.20
CA GLY A 239 18.79 -17.85 0.95
C GLY A 239 17.29 -18.16 0.83
N ARG A 240 16.71 -18.90 1.78
CA ARG A 240 15.26 -19.14 1.94
C ARG A 240 14.73 -18.61 3.28
N ARG A 241 15.55 -17.85 4.03
CA ARG A 241 15.14 -17.26 5.32
C ARG A 241 14.17 -16.11 5.15
N PHE A 242 14.22 -15.38 4.03
CA PHE A 242 13.24 -14.34 3.72
C PHE A 242 12.44 -14.74 2.50
N VAL A 243 11.14 -14.93 2.68
CA VAL A 243 10.24 -15.44 1.63
C VAL A 243 8.99 -14.58 1.48
N LEU A 244 8.37 -14.69 0.32
CA LEU A 244 7.03 -14.19 0.04
C LEU A 244 6.06 -15.38 0.12
N PRO A 245 5.08 -15.36 1.04
CA PRO A 245 4.06 -16.39 1.11
C PRO A 245 3.34 -16.55 -0.22
N ARG A 246 2.91 -17.78 -0.52
CA ARG A 246 1.98 -18.03 -1.61
C ARG A 246 0.59 -17.55 -1.21
N VAL A 247 -0.26 -17.35 -2.21
CA VAL A 247 -1.62 -16.89 -1.96
C VAL A 247 -2.43 -17.91 -1.16
N GLU A 248 -2.15 -19.20 -1.35
CA GLU A 248 -2.73 -20.28 -0.56
C GLU A 248 -2.26 -20.28 0.90
N ASP A 249 -1.04 -19.77 1.17
CA ASP A 249 -0.61 -19.53 2.55
C ASP A 249 -1.43 -18.37 3.15
N GLY A 250 -1.74 -17.34 2.36
CA GLY A 250 -2.63 -16.24 2.74
C GLY A 250 -4.06 -16.69 3.08
N GLU A 251 -4.60 -17.65 2.35
CA GLU A 251 -5.91 -18.27 2.65
C GLU A 251 -5.88 -18.99 4.01
N ALA A 252 -4.86 -19.83 4.23
CA ALA A 252 -4.67 -20.53 5.50
C ALA A 252 -4.51 -19.54 6.68
N LEU A 253 -3.82 -18.41 6.46
CA LEU A 253 -3.65 -17.34 7.45
C LEU A 253 -4.95 -16.58 7.78
N GLN A 254 -6.00 -16.73 6.97
CA GLN A 254 -7.38 -16.28 7.25
C GLN A 254 -8.27 -17.40 7.80
N GLY A 255 -7.74 -18.62 7.99
CA GLY A 255 -8.51 -19.80 8.41
C GLY A 255 -9.34 -20.46 7.30
N LEU A 256 -9.06 -20.11 6.04
CA LEU A 256 -9.67 -20.72 4.86
C LEU A 256 -8.86 -21.95 4.40
N PRO A 257 -9.50 -22.95 3.77
CA PRO A 257 -8.79 -24.01 3.07
C PRO A 257 -7.86 -23.46 1.97
N ARG A 258 -6.74 -24.14 1.73
CA ARG A 258 -5.86 -23.81 0.61
C ARG A 258 -6.57 -24.09 -0.72
N GLY A 259 -6.45 -23.17 -1.67
CA GLY A 259 -7.16 -23.15 -2.94
C GLY A 259 -8.55 -22.50 -2.89
N TRP A 260 -8.99 -21.95 -1.75
CA TRP A 260 -10.34 -21.39 -1.58
C TRP A 260 -10.69 -20.33 -2.64
N THR A 261 -9.75 -19.45 -2.96
CA THR A 261 -9.94 -18.36 -3.92
C THR A 261 -9.55 -18.72 -5.35
N SER A 262 -9.22 -19.99 -5.64
CA SER A 262 -8.90 -20.44 -7.01
C SER A 262 -9.99 -20.12 -8.05
N PRO A 263 -11.31 -20.16 -7.74
CA PRO A 263 -12.36 -19.79 -8.71
C PRO A 263 -12.33 -18.31 -9.13
N ALA A 264 -11.65 -17.44 -8.38
CA ALA A 264 -11.58 -16.00 -8.63
C ALA A 264 -10.76 -15.61 -9.87
N VAL A 265 -9.99 -16.52 -10.45
CA VAL A 265 -9.13 -16.23 -11.61
C VAL A 265 -9.73 -16.87 -12.86
N ALA A 266 -10.17 -16.03 -13.80
CA ALA A 266 -10.63 -16.51 -15.11
C ALA A 266 -9.49 -16.43 -16.13
N ASP A 267 -9.61 -17.15 -17.23
CA ASP A 267 -8.58 -17.19 -18.28
C ASP A 267 -8.30 -15.78 -18.83
N GLY A 268 -7.03 -15.39 -18.80
CA GLY A 268 -6.57 -14.07 -19.28
C GLY A 268 -6.79 -12.91 -18.29
N GLU A 269 -7.39 -13.14 -17.12
CA GLU A 269 -7.55 -12.10 -16.10
C GLU A 269 -6.33 -11.96 -15.19
N ARG A 270 -6.15 -10.76 -14.64
CA ARG A 270 -5.14 -10.51 -13.61
C ARG A 270 -5.54 -11.20 -12.30
N ASP A 271 -4.61 -11.92 -11.69
CA ASP A 271 -4.80 -12.51 -10.37
C ASP A 271 -5.01 -11.41 -9.31
N GLN A 272 -6.21 -11.40 -8.71
CA GLN A 272 -6.65 -10.46 -7.67
C GLN A 272 -6.87 -11.14 -6.32
N ARG A 273 -6.46 -12.40 -6.16
CA ARG A 273 -6.71 -13.21 -4.96
C ARG A 273 -6.13 -12.61 -3.68
N TRP A 274 -4.96 -11.96 -3.75
CA TRP A 274 -4.42 -11.22 -2.59
C TRP A 274 -5.33 -10.09 -2.11
N LYS A 275 -6.04 -9.43 -3.02
CA LYS A 275 -7.00 -8.37 -2.65
C LYS A 275 -8.25 -8.98 -1.98
N LEU A 276 -8.73 -10.11 -2.48
CA LEU A 276 -9.84 -10.86 -1.88
C LEU A 276 -9.49 -11.29 -0.45
N ILE A 277 -8.36 -11.96 -0.26
CA ILE A 277 -7.87 -12.42 1.04
C ILE A 277 -7.63 -11.23 1.98
N GLY A 278 -7.03 -10.15 1.47
CA GLY A 278 -6.78 -8.93 2.25
C GLY A 278 -8.05 -8.25 2.76
N ASN A 279 -9.18 -8.42 2.08
CA ASN A 279 -10.49 -7.88 2.48
C ASN A 279 -11.30 -8.85 3.34
N ALA A 280 -10.97 -10.14 3.36
CA ALA A 280 -11.72 -11.14 4.10
C ALA A 280 -11.65 -10.96 5.63
N VAL A 281 -12.70 -11.42 6.31
CA VAL A 281 -12.71 -11.65 7.76
C VAL A 281 -12.19 -13.07 8.03
N THR A 282 -11.45 -13.23 9.12
CA THR A 282 -10.91 -14.53 9.52
C THR A 282 -12.05 -15.48 9.92
N VAL A 283 -12.02 -16.72 9.42
CA VAL A 283 -13.07 -17.73 9.69
C VAL A 283 -13.28 -17.99 11.17
N GLY A 284 -12.20 -18.00 11.96
CA GLY A 284 -12.27 -18.18 13.41
C GLY A 284 -13.05 -17.09 14.15
N VAL A 285 -13.04 -15.85 13.65
CA VAL A 285 -13.85 -14.74 14.20
C VAL A 285 -15.33 -15.02 13.95
N GLY A 286 -15.69 -15.43 12.74
CA GLY A 286 -17.08 -15.80 12.40
C GLY A 286 -17.59 -16.99 13.21
N HIS A 287 -16.76 -18.01 13.41
CA HIS A 287 -17.12 -19.17 14.22
C HIS A 287 -17.39 -18.83 15.68
N TRP A 288 -16.50 -18.04 16.31
CA TRP A 288 -16.72 -17.56 17.67
C TRP A 288 -17.99 -16.72 17.76
N LEU A 289 -18.17 -15.78 16.83
CA LEU A 289 -19.34 -14.90 16.81
C LEU A 289 -20.65 -15.69 16.68
N GLY A 290 -20.73 -16.61 15.71
CA GLY A 290 -21.91 -17.44 15.50
C GLY A 290 -22.22 -18.31 16.72
N THR A 291 -21.19 -18.87 17.36
CA THR A 291 -21.36 -19.65 18.59
C THR A 291 -21.96 -18.79 19.70
N ARG A 292 -21.42 -17.58 19.92
CA ARG A 292 -21.92 -16.66 20.94
C ARG A 292 -23.34 -16.16 20.66
N ILE A 293 -23.67 -15.80 19.42
CA ILE A 293 -25.02 -15.40 19.02
C ILE A 293 -26.00 -16.54 19.30
N ARG A 294 -25.68 -17.77 18.88
CA ARG A 294 -26.54 -18.94 19.12
C ARG A 294 -26.73 -19.21 20.61
N THR A 295 -25.66 -19.16 21.41
CA THR A 295 -25.74 -19.35 22.87
C THR A 295 -26.67 -18.33 23.53
N VAL A 296 -26.52 -17.05 23.19
CA VAL A 296 -27.36 -15.98 23.75
C VAL A 296 -28.81 -16.11 23.28
N HIS A 297 -29.02 -16.41 21.99
CA HIS A 297 -30.36 -16.54 21.40
C HIS A 297 -31.19 -17.65 22.05
N VAL A 298 -30.59 -18.80 22.37
CA VAL A 298 -31.30 -19.91 23.03
C VAL A 298 -31.40 -19.75 24.55
N GLY A 299 -30.90 -18.64 25.11
CA GLY A 299 -30.92 -18.37 26.54
C GLY A 299 -30.02 -19.30 27.38
N ALA A 300 -29.07 -19.99 26.75
CA ALA A 300 -28.16 -20.90 27.44
C ALA A 300 -27.07 -20.11 28.19
N ASP A 301 -27.03 -20.29 29.51
CA ASP A 301 -26.03 -19.79 30.47
C ASP A 301 -25.40 -18.42 30.12
N THR A 302 -26.24 -17.38 30.07
CA THR A 302 -25.81 -15.98 29.98
C THR A 302 -25.64 -15.32 31.36
N ARG A 303 -25.93 -16.04 32.45
CA ARG A 303 -26.08 -15.48 33.81
C ARG A 303 -24.77 -15.29 34.58
N SER A 304 -23.62 -15.61 34.01
CA SER A 304 -22.35 -15.73 34.74
C SER A 304 -21.28 -14.68 34.40
N VAL A 305 -21.53 -13.74 33.48
CA VAL A 305 -20.59 -12.64 33.22
C VAL A 305 -21.36 -11.34 32.93
N GLU A 306 -21.72 -10.59 33.97
CA GLU A 306 -21.99 -9.18 33.74
C GLU A 306 -20.71 -8.55 33.15
N PRO A 307 -20.76 -7.95 31.96
CA PRO A 307 -19.59 -7.28 31.41
C PRO A 307 -19.13 -6.23 32.42
N SER A 308 -17.83 -6.18 32.73
CA SER A 308 -17.26 -5.11 33.54
C SER A 308 -17.34 -3.78 32.76
N LEU A 309 -18.50 -3.13 32.83
CA LEU A 309 -18.76 -1.84 32.22
C LEU A 309 -18.16 -0.74 33.10
N GLY A 310 -17.17 -0.04 32.55
CA GLY A 310 -16.49 1.08 33.18
C GLY A 310 -17.24 2.39 33.00
N ALA A 311 -16.48 3.47 32.78
CA ALA A 311 -17.00 4.83 32.65
C ALA A 311 -17.91 5.00 31.42
N PRO A 312 -18.80 6.02 31.42
CA PRO A 312 -19.52 6.43 30.22
C PRO A 312 -18.58 6.77 29.06
N ILE A 313 -18.98 6.47 27.83
CA ILE A 313 -18.22 6.82 26.63
C ILE A 313 -18.38 8.32 26.34
N ASP A 314 -17.27 9.06 26.36
CA ASP A 314 -17.22 10.44 25.89
C ASP A 314 -17.31 10.47 24.36
N ARG A 315 -18.53 10.73 23.85
CA ARG A 315 -18.82 10.77 22.40
C ARG A 315 -18.02 11.87 21.65
N SER A 316 -17.35 12.81 22.34
CA SER A 316 -16.49 13.84 21.73
C SER A 316 -15.04 13.41 21.48
N ARG A 317 -14.64 12.25 22.00
CA ARG A 317 -13.28 11.69 21.91
C ARG A 317 -13.23 10.43 21.03
N PRO A 318 -12.04 9.98 20.61
CA PRO A 318 -11.86 8.62 20.10
C PRO A 318 -12.48 7.59 21.05
N TRP A 319 -13.23 6.64 20.50
CA TRP A 319 -13.92 5.63 21.29
C TRP A 319 -12.95 4.55 21.79
N PRO A 320 -13.22 3.93 22.95
CA PRO A 320 -12.40 2.83 23.48
C PRO A 320 -12.49 1.60 22.57
N MET A 321 -11.66 0.57 22.81
CA MET A 321 -11.65 -0.63 21.96
C MET A 321 -12.88 -1.53 22.10
N ALA A 322 -13.64 -1.37 23.19
CA ALA A 322 -14.85 -2.12 23.47
C ALA A 322 -15.85 -1.29 24.27
N GLY A 323 -17.14 -1.53 24.05
CA GLY A 323 -18.21 -0.83 24.75
C GLY A 323 -19.58 -1.40 24.41
N ALA A 324 -20.59 -1.01 25.18
CA ALA A 324 -21.98 -1.36 24.95
C ALA A 324 -22.89 -0.18 25.28
N GLY A 325 -24.07 -0.15 24.67
CA GLY A 325 -25.03 0.93 24.86
C GLY A 325 -26.35 0.76 24.13
N ASP A 326 -27.16 1.79 24.29
CA ASP A 326 -28.49 1.99 23.73
C ASP A 326 -28.77 3.51 23.61
N GLU A 327 -30.03 3.88 23.34
CA GLU A 327 -30.46 5.29 23.21
C GLU A 327 -30.15 6.15 24.45
N THR A 328 -30.04 5.53 25.63
CA THR A 328 -29.93 6.23 26.92
C THR A 328 -28.54 6.12 27.54
N THR A 329 -27.82 5.03 27.28
CA THR A 329 -26.55 4.71 27.92
C THR A 329 -25.50 4.28 26.92
N ALA A 330 -24.25 4.67 27.15
CA ALA A 330 -23.10 4.15 26.40
C ALA A 330 -21.92 4.07 27.35
N ARG A 331 -21.40 2.86 27.57
CA ARG A 331 -20.33 2.59 28.56
C ARG A 331 -19.19 1.83 27.94
N GLN A 332 -17.97 2.19 28.34
CA GLN A 332 -16.77 1.45 27.98
C GLN A 332 -16.79 0.07 28.64
N ALA A 333 -16.35 -0.95 27.92
CA ALA A 333 -16.09 -2.27 28.50
C ALA A 333 -14.60 -2.42 28.84
N LEU A 334 -14.29 -3.01 29.99
CA LEU A 334 -12.93 -3.29 30.43
C LEU A 334 -12.47 -4.67 29.97
N VAL A 335 -12.42 -4.87 28.64
CA VAL A 335 -11.92 -6.11 28.01
C VAL A 335 -10.89 -5.78 26.92
N GLY A 336 -9.91 -6.67 26.77
CA GLY A 336 -8.89 -6.64 25.74
C GLY A 336 -9.35 -7.19 24.39
N SER A 337 -8.40 -7.36 23.47
CA SER A 337 -8.68 -7.83 22.09
C SER A 337 -8.77 -9.34 21.90
N TRP A 338 -8.64 -10.11 22.98
CA TRP A 338 -8.57 -11.57 22.93
C TRP A 338 -9.72 -12.16 23.75
N PRO A 339 -10.90 -12.41 23.12
CA PRO A 339 -12.02 -13.04 23.82
C PRO A 339 -11.73 -14.47 24.29
N GLN A 340 -10.75 -15.11 23.67
CA GLN A 340 -10.30 -16.47 23.95
C GLN A 340 -8.85 -16.63 23.47
N SER A 341 -8.26 -17.79 23.73
CA SER A 341 -6.91 -18.15 23.25
C SER A 341 -6.91 -19.58 22.72
N LEU A 342 -7.18 -19.74 21.44
CA LEU A 342 -6.97 -21.02 20.76
C LEU A 342 -5.48 -21.25 20.46
N PRO A 343 -4.99 -22.50 20.43
CA PRO A 343 -3.63 -22.80 20.00
C PRO A 343 -3.34 -22.20 18.62
N ILE A 344 -2.26 -21.43 18.53
CA ILE A 344 -1.83 -20.77 17.29
C ILE A 344 -0.85 -21.69 16.58
N ALA A 345 -1.11 -21.99 15.30
CA ALA A 345 -0.15 -22.73 14.48
C ALA A 345 1.17 -21.93 14.36
N PRO A 346 2.34 -22.57 14.51
CA PRO A 346 3.62 -21.91 14.24
C PRO A 346 3.61 -21.30 12.84
N LEU A 347 4.06 -20.06 12.67
CA LEU A 347 4.01 -19.42 11.35
C LEU A 347 4.87 -20.18 10.32
N SER A 348 5.95 -20.83 10.75
CA SER A 348 6.77 -21.72 9.92
C SER A 348 6.04 -22.98 9.42
N SER A 349 4.97 -23.43 10.10
CA SER A 349 4.16 -24.57 9.63
C SER A 349 3.11 -24.13 8.59
N VAL A 350 2.77 -22.85 8.56
CA VAL A 350 1.83 -22.28 7.59
C VAL A 350 2.57 -21.80 6.33
N VAL A 351 3.75 -21.19 6.48
CA VAL A 351 4.56 -20.70 5.36
C VAL A 351 5.80 -21.57 5.20
N ASP A 352 5.74 -22.49 4.23
CA ASP A 352 6.87 -23.37 3.91
C ASP A 352 7.96 -22.59 3.16
N GLY A 353 9.13 -22.41 3.79
CA GLY A 353 10.28 -21.72 3.22
C GLY A 353 10.89 -22.41 1.98
N LEU A 354 10.62 -23.71 1.77
CA LEU A 354 11.05 -24.43 0.58
C LEU A 354 10.12 -24.24 -0.62
N ALA A 355 8.81 -24.07 -0.37
CA ALA A 355 7.82 -23.82 -1.41
C ALA A 355 7.65 -22.32 -1.73
N ALA A 356 7.82 -21.45 -0.72
CA ALA A 356 7.65 -20.01 -0.88
C ALA A 356 8.82 -19.38 -1.68
N ALA A 357 8.49 -18.36 -2.47
CA ALA A 357 9.49 -17.68 -3.29
C ALA A 357 10.41 -16.83 -2.39
N PRO A 358 11.74 -16.95 -2.50
CA PRO A 358 12.64 -16.11 -1.72
C PRO A 358 12.49 -14.64 -2.12
N LEU A 359 12.66 -13.75 -1.14
CA LEU A 359 12.71 -12.31 -1.39
C LEU A 359 13.88 -12.03 -2.36
N SER A 360 13.60 -11.33 -3.45
CA SER A 360 14.62 -11.05 -4.48
C SER A 360 15.75 -10.17 -3.95
N HIS A 361 16.96 -10.29 -4.49
CA HIS A 361 18.10 -9.43 -4.14
C HIS A 361 17.75 -7.93 -4.15
N ARG A 362 17.01 -7.46 -5.17
CA ARG A 362 16.60 -6.04 -5.26
C ARG A 362 15.66 -5.65 -4.12
N ALA A 363 14.69 -6.51 -3.82
CA ALA A 363 13.74 -6.29 -2.73
C ALA A 363 14.45 -6.28 -1.37
N THR A 364 15.35 -7.25 -1.14
CA THR A 364 16.19 -7.34 0.05
C THR A 364 17.10 -6.12 0.21
N ALA A 365 17.82 -5.71 -0.85
CA ALA A 365 18.71 -4.56 -0.82
C ALA A 365 17.96 -3.25 -0.53
N GLY A 366 16.83 -3.02 -1.22
CA GLY A 366 16.02 -1.83 -1.01
C GLY A 366 15.34 -1.81 0.35
N PHE A 367 15.04 -2.97 0.94
CA PHE A 367 14.54 -3.08 2.30
C PHE A 367 15.64 -2.82 3.33
N LEU A 368 16.81 -3.45 3.21
CA LEU A 368 17.96 -3.25 4.11
C LEU A 368 18.36 -1.77 4.17
N SER A 369 18.53 -1.11 3.01
CA SER A 369 18.85 0.32 2.94
C SER A 369 17.82 1.20 3.66
N ARG A 370 16.51 0.93 3.49
CA ARG A 370 15.46 1.67 4.19
C ARG A 370 15.45 1.39 5.70
N LEU A 371 15.77 0.16 6.09
CA LEU A 371 15.83 -0.25 7.49
C LEU A 371 16.97 0.49 8.21
N GLU A 372 18.16 0.51 7.60
CA GLU A 372 19.33 1.28 8.07
C GLU A 372 19.04 2.79 8.15
N GLU A 373 18.49 3.38 7.08
CA GLU A 373 18.11 4.80 7.05
C GLU A 373 17.08 5.17 8.13
N SER A 374 16.19 4.23 8.48
CA SER A 374 15.16 4.48 9.49
C SER A 374 15.69 4.43 10.92
N GLY A 375 16.88 3.86 11.15
CA GLY A 375 17.46 3.64 12.48
C GLY A 375 16.63 2.72 13.38
N ARG A 376 15.73 1.92 12.82
CA ARG A 376 14.85 1.04 13.60
C ARG A 376 15.62 -0.16 14.14
N ALA A 377 15.41 -0.44 15.43
CA ALA A 377 15.86 -1.68 16.04
C ALA A 377 15.06 -2.88 15.50
N VAL A 378 15.78 -3.90 15.05
CA VAL A 378 15.26 -5.26 14.83
C VAL A 378 16.20 -6.24 15.53
N PRO A 379 15.78 -7.50 15.75
CA PRO A 379 16.66 -8.50 16.33
C PRO A 379 18.01 -8.64 15.57
N ASP A 380 19.11 -8.84 16.29
CA ASP A 380 20.46 -8.90 15.67
C ASP A 380 20.58 -10.06 14.67
N ASP A 381 19.92 -11.17 14.95
CA ASP A 381 19.81 -12.32 14.07
C ASP A 381 19.00 -12.02 12.81
N PHE A 382 17.95 -11.19 12.90
CA PHE A 382 17.22 -10.69 11.73
C PHE A 382 18.14 -9.92 10.78
N TYR A 383 18.92 -8.96 11.30
CA TYR A 383 19.87 -8.19 10.48
C TYR A 383 20.91 -9.09 9.81
N ARG A 384 21.57 -9.95 10.61
CA ARG A 384 22.59 -10.88 10.11
C ARG A 384 22.03 -11.81 9.03
N ASP A 385 20.83 -12.34 9.23
CA ASP A 385 20.17 -13.19 8.25
C ASP A 385 19.83 -12.41 6.99
N LEU A 386 19.41 -11.15 7.11
CA LEU A 386 19.05 -10.29 5.98
C LEU A 386 20.26 -9.97 5.10
N GLU A 387 21.41 -9.65 5.72
CA GLU A 387 22.69 -9.47 5.02
C GLU A 387 23.16 -10.76 4.36
N THR A 388 23.05 -11.89 5.06
CA THR A 388 23.39 -13.20 4.51
C THR A 388 22.50 -13.52 3.30
N HIS A 389 21.19 -13.30 3.43
CA HIS A 389 20.21 -13.48 2.35
C HIS A 389 20.52 -12.58 1.15
N LEU A 390 20.91 -11.34 1.39
CA LEU A 390 21.34 -10.41 0.34
C LEU A 390 22.56 -10.96 -0.41
N ASN A 391 23.57 -11.45 0.32
CA ASN A 391 24.79 -11.99 -0.28
C ASN A 391 24.54 -13.24 -1.13
N VAL A 392 23.66 -14.14 -0.70
CA VAL A 392 23.38 -15.40 -1.43
C VAL A 392 22.34 -15.24 -2.54
N THR A 393 21.42 -14.29 -2.43
CA THR A 393 20.49 -13.96 -3.52
C THR A 393 21.12 -13.05 -4.57
N ARG A 394 22.35 -12.59 -4.33
CA ARG A 394 23.15 -11.85 -5.31
C ARG A 394 23.20 -12.64 -6.61
N PRO A 395 22.74 -12.08 -7.73
CA PRO A 395 22.79 -12.76 -9.01
C PRO A 395 24.23 -13.21 -9.29
N LEU A 396 24.41 -14.50 -9.60
CA LEU A 396 25.67 -14.99 -10.17
C LEU A 396 25.85 -14.31 -11.52
N LEU A 397 26.59 -13.20 -11.54
CA LEU A 397 27.01 -12.57 -12.78
C LEU A 397 27.99 -13.52 -13.46
N PRO A 398 27.76 -13.92 -14.73
CA PRO A 398 28.80 -14.58 -15.51
C PRO A 398 30.03 -13.66 -15.56
N ARG A 399 31.20 -14.23 -15.24
CA ARG A 399 32.49 -13.50 -15.18
C ARG A 399 33.02 -13.04 -16.56
N ASP A 400 32.27 -13.20 -17.65
CA ASP A 400 32.67 -12.69 -18.96
C ASP A 400 31.57 -11.85 -19.62
N ARG A 401 31.84 -10.55 -19.79
CA ARG A 401 30.88 -9.51 -20.20
C ARG A 401 31.29 -8.81 -21.50
N ARG A 402 31.92 -9.49 -22.45
CA ARG A 402 32.21 -8.89 -23.79
C ARG A 402 31.24 -9.28 -24.91
N GLY A 403 30.24 -10.15 -24.69
CA GLY A 403 29.39 -10.67 -25.78
C GLY A 403 27.85 -10.64 -25.64
N ALA A 404 27.24 -10.37 -24.47
CA ALA A 404 25.78 -10.55 -24.33
C ALA A 404 24.95 -9.46 -25.05
N GLU A 405 23.92 -9.86 -25.79
CA GLU A 405 23.06 -8.96 -26.61
C GLU A 405 22.08 -8.12 -25.75
N TRP A 406 21.64 -6.96 -26.26
CA TRP A 406 20.64 -6.11 -25.58
C TRP A 406 19.24 -6.66 -25.77
N VAL A 407 18.57 -7.07 -24.69
CA VAL A 407 17.15 -7.46 -24.77
C VAL A 407 16.31 -6.19 -24.97
N THR A 408 15.83 -5.96 -26.19
CA THR A 408 15.09 -4.76 -26.58
C THR A 408 13.85 -5.13 -27.38
N THR A 409 12.69 -4.58 -27.02
CA THR A 409 11.50 -4.69 -27.86
C THR A 409 11.68 -3.85 -29.13
N ALA A 410 11.03 -4.24 -30.24
CA ALA A 410 11.06 -3.47 -31.49
C ALA A 410 10.59 -2.01 -31.29
N SER A 411 9.60 -1.78 -30.43
CA SER A 411 9.11 -0.45 -30.05
C SER A 411 10.17 0.38 -29.33
N THR A 412 10.90 -0.20 -28.37
CA THR A 412 11.97 0.47 -27.63
C THR A 412 13.15 0.81 -28.55
N ARG A 413 13.52 -0.12 -29.43
CA ARG A 413 14.60 0.04 -30.41
C ARG A 413 14.30 1.19 -31.39
N ASN A 414 13.09 1.22 -31.95
CA ASN A 414 12.67 2.29 -32.86
C ASN A 414 12.64 3.66 -32.17
N ARG A 415 12.16 3.73 -30.92
CA ARG A 415 12.19 4.97 -30.13
C ARG A 415 13.61 5.46 -29.88
N MET A 416 14.53 4.57 -29.49
CA MET A 416 15.93 4.90 -29.26
C MET A 416 16.67 5.31 -30.54
N HIS A 417 16.36 4.69 -31.68
CA HIS A 417 16.95 5.03 -32.97
C HIS A 417 16.52 6.42 -33.48
N ARG A 418 15.29 6.83 -33.18
CA ARG A 418 14.75 8.15 -33.57
C ARG A 418 15.22 9.29 -32.67
N GLN A 419 15.82 8.99 -31.52
CA GLN A 419 16.29 10.01 -30.58
C GLN A 419 17.54 10.70 -31.15
N ARG A 420 17.41 12.00 -31.43
CA ARG A 420 18.50 12.81 -31.96
C ARG A 420 19.60 12.96 -30.92
N ARG A 421 20.86 12.88 -31.36
CA ARG A 421 22.05 13.07 -30.53
C ARG A 421 22.51 14.52 -30.41
N ARG A 422 21.95 15.41 -31.23
CA ARG A 422 22.23 16.85 -31.30
C ARG A 422 20.99 17.57 -31.80
N ASP A 423 20.92 18.88 -31.58
CA ASP A 423 19.77 19.71 -31.94
C ASP A 423 18.49 19.15 -31.31
N THR A 424 18.61 18.71 -30.05
CA THR A 424 17.46 18.27 -29.26
C THR A 424 16.52 19.45 -28.99
N ARG A 425 15.26 19.16 -28.65
CA ARG A 425 14.27 20.22 -28.37
C ARG A 425 14.74 21.19 -27.28
N PRO A 426 15.33 20.74 -26.14
CA PRO A 426 15.90 21.64 -25.15
C PRO A 426 17.02 22.53 -25.72
N GLU A 427 17.98 21.94 -26.45
CA GLU A 427 19.07 22.70 -27.08
C GLU A 427 18.55 23.79 -28.04
N VAL A 428 17.61 23.45 -28.92
CA VAL A 428 17.06 24.38 -29.91
C VAL A 428 16.26 25.49 -29.24
N THR A 429 15.50 25.17 -28.19
CA THR A 429 14.67 26.16 -27.48
C THR A 429 15.56 27.14 -26.72
N LEU A 430 16.57 26.65 -26.00
CA LEU A 430 17.55 27.50 -25.31
C LEU A 430 18.31 28.40 -26.29
N ARG A 431 18.73 27.85 -27.43
CA ARG A 431 19.41 28.60 -28.51
C ARG A 431 18.59 29.75 -29.07
N ARG A 432 17.27 29.58 -29.20
CA ARG A 432 16.35 30.63 -29.65
C ARG A 432 16.30 31.77 -28.63
N GLN A 433 16.20 31.46 -27.34
CA GLN A 433 16.19 32.46 -26.27
C GLN A 433 17.52 33.23 -26.19
N LEU A 434 18.66 32.53 -26.25
CA LEU A 434 19.98 33.18 -26.27
C LEU A 434 20.18 34.11 -27.48
N ARG A 435 19.62 33.76 -28.65
CA ARG A 435 19.64 34.63 -29.83
C ARG A 435 18.76 35.87 -29.65
N ALA A 436 17.58 35.72 -29.04
CA ALA A 436 16.70 36.84 -28.74
C ALA A 436 17.37 37.85 -27.78
N LEU A 437 18.26 37.39 -26.90
CA LEU A 437 19.07 38.23 -26.01
C LEU A 437 20.31 38.85 -26.69
N GLY A 438 20.51 38.64 -28.00
CA GLY A 438 21.62 39.21 -28.76
C GLY A 438 22.98 38.54 -28.53
N LEU A 439 23.02 37.34 -27.95
CA LEU A 439 24.27 36.65 -27.65
C LEU A 439 24.78 35.83 -28.83
N GLY A 440 26.01 36.14 -29.28
CA GLY A 440 26.76 35.29 -30.21
C GLY A 440 27.49 34.14 -29.51
N TYR A 441 27.26 32.91 -29.98
CA TYR A 441 27.87 31.68 -29.45
C TYR A 441 28.41 30.76 -30.55
N ARG A 442 29.21 29.78 -30.15
CA ARG A 442 29.64 28.62 -30.97
C ARG A 442 28.92 27.37 -30.48
N LEU A 443 28.55 26.48 -31.40
CA LEU A 443 27.86 25.23 -31.07
C LEU A 443 28.83 24.05 -31.16
N GLN A 444 28.65 23.06 -30.28
CA GLN A 444 29.35 21.78 -30.34
C GLN A 444 30.87 21.96 -30.43
N MET A 445 31.39 22.96 -29.70
CA MET A 445 32.79 23.36 -29.73
C MET A 445 33.55 22.68 -28.59
N ARG A 446 34.83 22.38 -28.83
CA ARG A 446 35.77 22.02 -27.76
C ARG A 446 36.27 23.32 -27.13
N PRO A 447 36.01 23.59 -25.84
CA PRO A 447 36.47 24.82 -25.20
C PRO A 447 38.00 24.87 -25.11
N GLU A 448 38.64 23.72 -24.88
CA GLU A 448 40.10 23.57 -24.84
C GLU A 448 40.56 22.50 -25.83
N ALA A 449 41.73 22.70 -26.46
CA ALA A 449 42.27 21.81 -27.49
C ALA A 449 42.61 20.41 -26.95
N SER A 450 43.02 20.33 -25.67
CA SER A 450 43.34 19.09 -24.95
C SER A 450 42.10 18.26 -24.62
N MET A 451 40.89 18.83 -24.71
CA MET A 451 39.65 18.13 -24.37
C MET A 451 39.10 17.33 -25.55
N ARG A 452 38.63 16.12 -25.26
CA ARG A 452 37.86 15.32 -26.23
C ARG A 452 36.39 15.74 -26.29
N ALA A 453 35.83 16.23 -25.18
CA ALA A 453 34.42 16.62 -25.04
C ALA A 453 34.08 17.89 -25.83
N ARG A 454 32.92 17.88 -26.49
CA ARG A 454 32.31 19.05 -27.14
C ARG A 454 31.13 19.49 -26.30
N LEU A 455 31.01 20.80 -26.09
CA LEU A 455 29.96 21.39 -25.27
C LEU A 455 28.92 22.03 -26.18
N ASP A 456 27.66 22.03 -25.77
CA ASP A 456 26.53 22.36 -26.64
C ASP A 456 26.58 23.80 -27.10
N ILE A 457 26.85 24.73 -26.18
CA ILE A 457 26.95 26.17 -26.46
C ILE A 457 28.19 26.72 -25.76
N VAL A 458 29.04 27.44 -26.50
CA VAL A 458 30.31 27.97 -25.99
C VAL A 458 30.45 29.45 -26.34
N PHE A 459 30.92 30.24 -25.37
CA PHE A 459 31.24 31.65 -25.49
C PHE A 459 32.75 31.87 -25.25
N PRO A 460 33.62 31.69 -26.27
CA PRO A 460 35.07 31.72 -26.08
C PRO A 460 35.59 33.03 -25.50
N GLY A 461 35.04 34.16 -25.97
CA GLY A 461 35.39 35.50 -25.47
C GLY A 461 35.06 35.72 -23.99
N ALA A 462 34.11 34.97 -23.43
CA ALA A 462 33.72 35.08 -22.01
C ALA A 462 34.24 33.91 -21.15
N LYS A 463 34.90 32.91 -21.75
CA LYS A 463 35.19 31.61 -21.13
C LYS A 463 33.97 31.01 -20.40
N VAL A 464 32.83 30.93 -21.10
CA VAL A 464 31.61 30.26 -20.60
C VAL A 464 31.24 29.11 -21.52
N ALA A 465 31.01 27.93 -20.95
CA ALA A 465 30.50 26.75 -21.62
C ALA A 465 29.16 26.33 -21.01
N VAL A 466 28.20 25.97 -21.85
CA VAL A 466 26.86 25.51 -21.44
C VAL A 466 26.71 24.05 -21.86
N ASP A 467 26.31 23.22 -20.91
CA ASP A 467 26.10 21.78 -21.05
C ASP A 467 24.60 21.48 -20.85
N VAL A 468 23.92 21.06 -21.92
CA VAL A 468 22.47 20.83 -21.91
C VAL A 468 22.20 19.34 -21.67
N ARG A 469 21.67 19.01 -20.50
CA ARG A 469 21.54 17.62 -20.03
C ARG A 469 20.11 17.11 -20.10
N GLY A 470 19.91 16.02 -20.84
CA GLY A 470 18.68 15.23 -20.75
C GLY A 470 18.54 14.53 -19.39
N CYS A 471 17.36 14.59 -18.76
CA CYS A 471 17.15 14.12 -17.39
C CYS A 471 17.42 12.63 -17.23
N PHE A 472 17.02 11.85 -18.23
CA PHE A 472 17.26 10.41 -18.26
C PHE A 472 18.76 10.07 -18.42
N TRP A 473 19.42 10.62 -19.45
CA TRP A 473 20.77 10.21 -19.86
C TRP A 473 21.87 10.61 -18.88
N HIS A 474 21.62 11.66 -18.11
CA HIS A 474 22.57 12.25 -17.17
C HIS A 474 22.16 12.07 -15.71
N ALA A 475 21.13 11.24 -15.45
CA ALA A 475 20.61 10.96 -14.11
C ALA A 475 20.28 12.23 -13.31
N CYS A 476 19.29 12.99 -13.77
CA CYS A 476 18.83 14.21 -13.12
C CYS A 476 18.44 13.97 -11.65
N PRO A 477 18.88 14.82 -10.71
CA PRO A 477 18.52 14.68 -9.30
C PRO A 477 17.01 14.70 -9.01
N GLN A 478 16.21 15.31 -9.88
CA GLN A 478 14.75 15.46 -9.71
C GLN A 478 13.94 14.46 -10.54
N HIS A 479 14.40 14.16 -11.75
CA HIS A 479 13.61 13.46 -12.78
C HIS A 479 14.27 12.16 -13.29
N ALA A 480 15.36 11.69 -12.67
CA ALA A 480 16.00 10.45 -13.08
C ALA A 480 15.01 9.28 -13.03
N THR A 481 15.04 8.45 -14.08
CA THR A 481 14.24 7.22 -14.18
C THR A 481 15.15 6.04 -14.43
N SER A 482 14.81 4.90 -13.82
CA SER A 482 15.61 3.67 -13.88
C SER A 482 14.85 2.60 -14.68
N PRO A 483 15.30 2.25 -15.90
CA PRO A 483 14.64 1.24 -16.71
C PRO A 483 14.69 -0.13 -16.03
N SER A 484 13.57 -0.86 -16.04
CA SER A 484 13.48 -2.22 -15.50
C SER A 484 14.19 -3.24 -16.42
N ALA A 485 14.11 -3.06 -17.74
CA ALA A 485 14.80 -3.88 -18.74
C ALA A 485 16.27 -3.46 -18.90
N ASN A 486 17.21 -4.41 -18.85
CA ASN A 486 18.66 -4.16 -18.84
C ASN A 486 19.11 -3.25 -17.69
N ALA A 487 18.44 -3.30 -16.53
CA ALA A 487 18.60 -2.35 -15.43
C ALA A 487 20.06 -2.11 -15.01
N GLU A 488 20.87 -3.17 -14.86
CA GLU A 488 22.28 -3.03 -14.50
C GLU A 488 23.13 -2.36 -15.59
N ARG A 489 22.91 -2.70 -16.87
CA ARG A 489 23.62 -2.06 -17.99
C ARG A 489 23.24 -0.57 -18.09
N TRP A 490 21.99 -0.25 -17.81
CA TRP A 490 21.55 1.14 -17.71
C TRP A 490 22.18 1.84 -16.52
N ALA A 491 22.20 1.23 -15.34
CA ALA A 491 22.88 1.78 -14.16
C ALA A 491 24.36 2.04 -14.44
N ASP A 492 25.09 1.07 -15.00
CA ASP A 492 26.50 1.21 -15.37
C ASP A 492 26.72 2.32 -16.41
N LYS A 493 25.83 2.40 -17.41
CA LYS A 493 25.92 3.42 -18.47
C LYS A 493 25.64 4.82 -17.93
N LEU A 494 24.61 4.97 -17.11
CA LEU A 494 24.26 6.24 -16.48
C LEU A 494 25.35 6.68 -15.49
N ALA A 495 25.88 5.76 -14.68
CA ALA A 495 27.01 6.04 -13.79
C ALA A 495 28.27 6.49 -14.56
N ARG A 496 28.59 5.85 -15.69
CA ARG A 496 29.69 6.29 -16.57
C ARG A 496 29.45 7.67 -17.17
N ASN A 497 28.21 7.99 -17.56
CA ASN A 497 27.85 9.32 -18.05
C ASN A 497 28.06 10.36 -16.96
N VAL A 498 27.49 10.17 -15.77
CA VAL A 498 27.67 11.07 -14.61
C VAL A 498 29.15 11.28 -14.28
N ALA A 499 29.95 10.20 -14.24
CA ALA A 499 31.38 10.29 -13.98
C ALA A 499 32.14 11.06 -15.08
N ARG A 500 31.74 10.90 -16.35
CA ARG A 500 32.30 11.66 -17.48
C ARG A 500 31.91 13.14 -17.40
N ASP A 501 30.66 13.43 -17.05
CA ASP A 501 30.17 14.80 -16.97
C ASP A 501 30.86 15.55 -15.83
N LYS A 502 31.03 14.90 -14.67
CA LYS A 502 31.83 15.42 -13.55
C LYS A 502 33.26 15.78 -13.97
N ARG A 503 33.97 14.85 -14.62
CA ARG A 503 35.33 15.11 -15.13
C ARG A 503 35.38 16.26 -16.14
N THR A 504 34.34 16.40 -16.96
CA THR A 504 34.26 17.47 -17.97
C THR A 504 34.11 18.83 -17.29
N VAL A 505 33.24 18.93 -16.28
CA VAL A 505 33.07 20.15 -15.48
C VAL A 505 34.37 20.51 -14.77
N GLU A 506 34.96 19.57 -14.03
CA GLU A 506 36.21 19.79 -13.27
C GLU A 506 37.36 20.26 -14.18
N SER A 507 37.50 19.66 -15.37
CA SER A 507 38.55 20.04 -16.32
C SER A 507 38.36 21.45 -16.88
N LEU A 508 37.11 21.86 -17.12
CA LEU A 508 36.79 23.19 -17.63
C LEU A 508 36.99 24.27 -16.58
N GLU A 509 36.52 24.01 -15.36
CA GLU A 509 36.70 24.92 -14.23
C GLU A 509 38.18 25.13 -13.92
N ALA A 510 38.99 24.05 -13.94
CA ALA A 510 40.44 24.13 -13.77
C ALA A 510 41.13 24.97 -14.88
N ALA A 511 40.59 24.98 -16.11
CA ALA A 511 41.06 25.81 -17.22
C ALA A 511 40.50 27.26 -17.20
N GLY A 512 39.77 27.63 -16.14
CA GLY A 512 39.21 28.96 -15.92
C GLY A 512 37.92 29.23 -16.69
N TRP A 513 37.20 28.19 -17.12
CA TRP A 513 35.87 28.31 -17.71
C TRP A 513 34.79 28.32 -16.64
N ALA A 514 33.71 29.06 -16.88
CA ALA A 514 32.44 28.78 -16.21
C ALA A 514 31.70 27.69 -16.95
N VAL A 515 31.20 26.70 -16.23
CA VAL A 515 30.27 25.72 -16.77
C VAL A 515 28.87 25.99 -16.23
N VAL A 516 27.91 26.18 -17.14
CA VAL A 516 26.49 26.28 -16.80
C VAL A 516 25.81 25.01 -17.27
N VAL A 517 25.30 24.22 -16.32
CA VAL A 517 24.51 23.03 -16.62
C VAL A 517 23.05 23.43 -16.70
N VAL A 518 22.39 23.10 -17.82
CA VAL A 518 20.94 23.32 -18.01
C VAL A 518 20.28 21.98 -18.24
N TRP A 519 19.38 21.58 -17.35
CA TRP A 519 18.62 20.35 -17.49
C TRP A 519 17.44 20.53 -18.44
N GLU A 520 17.02 19.46 -19.13
CA GLU A 520 15.93 19.52 -20.12
C GLU A 520 14.57 19.95 -19.56
N HIS A 521 14.38 19.89 -18.24
CA HIS A 521 13.16 20.29 -17.56
C HIS A 521 13.17 21.76 -17.11
N GLU A 522 14.31 22.45 -17.19
CA GLU A 522 14.42 23.85 -16.79
C GLU A 522 13.76 24.76 -17.82
N ASP A 523 13.20 25.88 -17.33
CA ASP A 523 12.62 26.90 -18.20
C ASP A 523 13.72 27.54 -19.07
N PRO A 524 13.62 27.47 -20.41
CA PRO A 524 14.65 27.97 -21.30
C PRO A 524 14.80 29.49 -21.28
N VAL A 525 13.77 30.25 -20.89
CA VAL A 525 13.83 31.71 -20.73
C VAL A 525 14.64 32.05 -19.50
N VAL A 526 14.36 31.40 -18.37
CA VAL A 526 15.10 31.59 -17.11
C VAL A 526 16.55 31.17 -17.26
N ALA A 527 16.80 29.99 -17.85
CA ALA A 527 18.15 29.51 -18.13
C ALA A 527 18.93 30.47 -19.05
N ALA A 528 18.29 31.00 -20.10
CA ALA A 528 18.94 31.96 -21.00
C ALA A 528 19.28 33.29 -20.31
N ALA A 529 18.41 33.82 -19.46
CA ALA A 529 18.67 35.03 -18.69
C ALA A 529 19.85 34.83 -17.72
N HIS A 530 19.93 33.68 -17.06
CA HIS A 530 21.05 33.33 -16.18
C HIS A 530 22.37 33.25 -16.96
N ILE A 531 22.37 32.58 -18.13
CA ILE A 531 23.55 32.49 -19.00
C ILE A 531 23.98 33.88 -19.47
N ASP A 532 23.05 34.75 -19.87
CA ASP A 532 23.34 36.12 -20.32
C ASP A 532 24.05 36.94 -19.23
N ALA A 533 23.53 36.89 -18.00
CA ALA A 533 24.14 37.55 -16.85
C ALA A 533 25.59 37.10 -16.64
N ILE A 534 25.85 35.78 -16.67
CA ILE A 534 27.20 35.22 -16.50
C ILE A 534 28.13 35.65 -17.63
N VAL A 535 27.66 35.57 -18.89
CA VAL A 535 28.46 35.92 -20.08
C VAL A 535 28.84 37.39 -20.07
N ARG A 536 27.90 38.29 -19.76
CA ARG A 536 28.16 39.74 -19.70
C ARG A 536 29.10 40.10 -18.55
N ALA A 537 28.87 39.55 -17.36
CA ALA A 537 29.75 39.79 -16.21
C ALA A 537 31.20 39.36 -16.48
N ARG A 538 31.39 38.20 -17.14
CA ARG A 538 32.74 37.74 -17.51
C ARG A 538 33.38 38.53 -18.65
N ARG A 539 32.61 39.07 -19.59
CA ARG A 539 33.13 39.97 -20.63
C ARG A 539 33.62 41.30 -20.05
N MET A 540 32.94 41.85 -19.06
CA MET A 540 33.34 43.09 -18.37
C MET A 540 34.61 42.93 -17.52
N ARG A 541 34.90 41.71 -17.04
CA ARG A 541 36.07 41.40 -16.20
C ARG A 541 37.37 41.14 -16.98
N ARG A 542 37.35 41.16 -18.32
CA ARG A 542 38.58 41.06 -19.13
C ARG A 542 39.13 42.47 -19.37
N PRO A 543 40.38 42.79 -19.01
CA PRO A 543 41.02 44.04 -19.43
C PRO A 543 41.06 44.08 -20.96
N GLY A 544 40.48 45.12 -21.56
CA GLY A 544 40.46 45.27 -23.01
C GLY A 544 41.85 45.58 -23.56
N THR A 545 42.27 44.83 -24.57
CA THR A 545 43.22 45.35 -25.56
C THR A 545 42.46 46.39 -26.38
N LEU A 546 42.59 47.67 -26.00
CA LEU A 546 42.18 48.79 -26.84
C LEU A 546 42.99 48.71 -28.14
N THR A 547 42.35 48.30 -29.23
CA THR A 547 42.91 48.45 -30.57
C THR A 547 42.57 49.86 -31.01
N VAL A 548 43.53 50.78 -30.94
CA VAL A 548 43.42 52.10 -31.59
C VAL A 548 43.52 51.86 -33.09
N ALA A 549 42.45 52.16 -33.83
CA ALA A 549 42.48 52.24 -35.28
C ALA A 549 43.01 53.64 -35.71
N PRO A 550 43.78 53.76 -36.81
CA PRO A 550 44.27 55.04 -37.28
C PRO A 550 43.11 55.86 -37.87
N GLY A 551 43.11 57.16 -37.53
CA GLY A 551 42.08 58.11 -37.94
C GLY A 551 41.99 58.30 -39.45
N LEU A 552 40.76 58.26 -39.97
CA LEU A 552 40.36 58.89 -41.23
C LEU A 552 40.00 60.35 -40.96
N GLY A 553 40.42 61.20 -41.89
CA GLY A 553 40.49 62.65 -41.77
C GLY A 553 39.15 63.37 -41.55
N VAL A 554 39.27 64.53 -40.92
CA VAL A 554 38.25 65.56 -40.87
C VAL A 554 38.42 66.43 -42.11
N SER A 555 37.38 66.44 -42.94
CA SER A 555 37.22 67.37 -44.05
C SER A 555 37.02 68.79 -43.53
N GLU A 556 37.77 69.71 -44.14
CA GLU A 556 37.69 71.16 -43.96
C GLU A 556 36.26 71.69 -44.16
N THR A 557 35.86 72.62 -43.31
CA THR A 557 34.86 73.65 -43.66
C THR A 557 35.58 74.98 -43.60
N ARG A 558 36.00 75.49 -44.75
CA ARG A 558 36.33 76.90 -44.96
C ARG A 558 35.13 77.54 -45.64
N ALA A 559 34.50 78.49 -44.97
CA ALA A 559 33.62 79.46 -45.60
C ALA A 559 34.43 80.72 -45.90
N ALA A 560 34.54 81.09 -47.18
CA ALA A 560 34.62 82.46 -47.70
C ALA A 560 34.84 82.40 -49.22
N GLY A 561 33.88 82.92 -49.99
CA GLY A 561 33.96 83.12 -51.45
C GLY A 561 32.70 82.69 -52.17
#